data_AF-A0A076Q058-F1
#
_entry.id   AF-A0A076Q058-F1
#
_cell.length_a   1.000
_cell.length_b   1.000
_cell.length_c   1.000
_cell.angle_alpha   90.00
_cell.angle_beta   90.00
_cell.angle_gamma   90.00
#
_symmetry.space_group_name_H-M   'P 1'
#
loop_
_entity.id
_entity.type
_entity.pdbx_description
1 polymer ?
#
loop_
_entity_poly.entity_id
_entity_poly.type
_entity_poly.pdbx_seq_one_letter_code
_entity_poly.pdbx_strand_id
1 'polypeptide(L)'
;DGADYSGTYGISTSGNALTLKFVTKGQYSTNIGSRTYLMESDSKYQMFNLVGQEFTFDVDVSKLPCGLNGALYTVEMASDGGMGKGNNKAGAKYGTGYCDSQCPHDIKWINGAANSEGWEPSPNDKNAGSGKIGACCAEMDIWEA
;
A
#
# COMPACT_ATOMS: atom_id res chain seq x y z
N ASP A 1 2.48 14.60 -2.57
CA ASP A 1 2.69 15.43 -1.37
C ASP A 1 3.06 14.54 -0.20
N GLY A 2 3.44 15.10 0.94
CA GLY A 2 3.68 14.35 2.17
C GLY A 2 2.38 13.81 2.80
N ALA A 3 2.53 13.03 3.86
CA ALA A 3 1.43 12.44 4.60
C ALA A 3 1.54 12.79 6.09
N ASP A 4 0.45 13.28 6.68
CA ASP A 4 0.27 13.29 8.14
C ASP A 4 -0.16 11.89 8.60
N TYR A 5 0.83 11.03 8.83
CA TYR A 5 0.64 9.63 9.18
C TYR A 5 -0.30 9.44 10.38
N SER A 6 -0.10 10.19 11.46
CA SER A 6 -0.86 9.98 12.69
C SER A 6 -2.24 10.64 12.64
N GLY A 7 -2.31 11.92 12.27
CA GLY A 7 -3.56 12.69 12.35
C GLY A 7 -4.57 12.36 11.25
N THR A 8 -4.08 12.08 10.04
CA THR A 8 -4.96 11.79 8.89
C THR A 8 -5.18 10.29 8.71
N TYR A 9 -4.12 9.49 8.82
CA TYR A 9 -4.18 8.06 8.49
C TYR A 9 -4.25 7.13 9.70
N GLY A 10 -3.94 7.63 10.91
CA GLY A 10 -3.93 6.79 12.12
C GLY A 10 -2.82 5.73 12.11
N ILE A 11 -1.72 6.04 11.43
CA ILE A 11 -0.50 5.23 11.36
C ILE A 11 0.49 5.76 12.38
N SER A 12 1.00 4.89 13.24
CA SER A 12 2.00 5.25 14.25
C SER A 12 3.02 4.14 14.44
N THR A 13 4.24 4.50 14.83
CA THR A 13 5.31 3.55 15.17
C THR A 13 5.83 3.78 16.57
N SER A 14 6.33 2.71 17.21
CA SER A 14 7.05 2.78 18.49
C SER A 14 8.08 1.65 18.54
N GLY A 15 9.37 1.99 18.51
CA GLY A 15 10.44 0.99 18.40
C GLY A 15 10.29 0.15 17.14
N ASN A 16 10.05 -1.15 17.30
CA ASN A 16 9.86 -2.12 16.23
C ASN A 16 8.37 -2.37 15.87
N ALA A 17 7.42 -1.69 16.52
CA ALA A 17 6.00 -1.89 16.31
C ALA A 17 5.39 -0.83 15.37
N LEU A 18 4.53 -1.29 14.46
CA LEU A 18 3.66 -0.48 13.60
C LEU A 18 2.21 -0.70 14.01
N THR A 19 1.44 0.38 14.20
CA THR A 19 0.00 0.30 14.48
C THR A 19 -0.78 1.01 13.38
N LEU A 20 -1.76 0.32 12.82
CA LEU A 20 -2.65 0.81 11.77
C LEU A 20 -4.08 0.90 12.30
N LYS A 21 -4.64 2.10 12.38
CA LYS A 21 -6.06 2.28 12.69
C LYS A 21 -6.90 2.15 11.43
N PHE A 22 -8.01 1.42 11.52
CA PHE A 22 -8.89 1.23 10.38
C PHE A 22 -9.63 2.51 9.95
N VAL A 23 -10.19 3.27 10.90
CA VAL A 23 -10.90 4.53 10.59
C VAL A 23 -10.30 5.68 11.37
N THR A 24 -9.88 6.73 10.65
CA THR A 24 -9.35 7.95 11.24
C THR A 24 -10.16 9.15 10.76
N LYS A 25 -10.82 9.83 11.69
CA LYS A 25 -11.67 11.00 11.40
C LYS A 25 -10.89 12.27 11.73
N GLY A 26 -10.52 13.01 10.69
CA GLY A 26 -9.92 14.34 10.81
C GLY A 26 -10.97 15.45 10.75
N GLN A 27 -10.52 16.69 10.81
CA GLN A 27 -11.41 17.86 10.74
C GLN A 27 -12.16 17.97 9.40
N TYR A 28 -11.52 17.55 8.30
CA TYR A 28 -12.02 17.76 6.94
C TYR A 28 -12.28 16.46 6.16
N SER A 29 -11.85 15.32 6.70
CA SER A 29 -11.87 14.04 5.97
C SER A 29 -12.02 12.86 6.93
N THR A 30 -12.38 11.72 6.37
CA THR A 30 -12.35 10.43 7.05
C THR A 30 -11.57 9.46 6.20
N ASN A 31 -10.45 8.97 6.72
CA ASN A 31 -9.63 7.94 6.11
C ASN A 31 -10.12 6.55 6.52
N ILE A 32 -10.08 5.60 5.57
CA ILE A 32 -10.45 4.19 5.75
C ILE A 32 -9.28 3.33 5.28
N GLY A 33 -8.73 2.52 6.17
CA GLY A 33 -7.61 1.64 5.89
C GLY A 33 -6.30 2.36 5.58
N SER A 34 -5.27 1.57 5.30
CA SER A 34 -3.95 2.04 4.89
C SER A 34 -3.16 0.89 4.29
N ARG A 35 -2.28 1.17 3.33
CA ARG A 35 -1.24 0.26 2.85
C ARG A 35 0.12 0.94 3.02
N THR A 36 1.09 0.23 3.59
CA THR A 36 2.41 0.77 3.92
C THR A 36 3.50 -0.19 3.47
N TYR A 37 4.68 0.34 3.12
CA TYR A 37 5.84 -0.45 2.74
C TYR A 37 6.99 -0.19 3.70
N LEU A 38 7.80 -1.22 3.98
CA LEU A 38 9.02 -1.06 4.74
C LEU A 38 10.08 -0.39 3.86
N MET A 39 10.79 0.59 4.43
CA MET A 39 11.81 1.38 3.73
C MET A 39 13.21 1.03 4.23
N GLU A 40 14.15 0.84 3.31
CA GLU A 40 15.60 0.75 3.62
C GLU A 40 16.19 2.15 3.83
N SER A 41 15.71 3.11 3.05
CA SER A 41 16.14 4.51 3.06
C SER A 41 15.00 5.43 2.62
N ASP A 42 15.21 6.74 2.66
CA ASP A 42 14.24 7.75 2.21
C ASP A 42 13.72 7.56 0.78
N SER A 43 14.43 6.81 -0.08
CA SER A 43 14.10 6.66 -1.50
C SER A 43 14.07 5.21 -2.00
N LYS A 44 14.20 4.21 -1.12
CA LYS A 44 14.13 2.79 -1.49
C LYS A 44 13.36 1.95 -0.48
N TYR A 45 12.53 1.06 -1.00
CA TYR A 45 11.91 -0.02 -0.22
C TYR A 45 12.97 -0.99 0.29
N GLN A 46 12.73 -1.56 1.47
CA GLN A 46 13.47 -2.71 1.95
C GLN A 46 13.08 -3.93 1.13
N MET A 47 14.04 -4.52 0.42
CA MET A 47 13.83 -5.71 -0.38
C MET A 47 14.15 -6.97 0.42
N PHE A 48 13.39 -8.03 0.17
CA PHE A 48 13.59 -9.35 0.77
C PHE A 48 13.77 -10.39 -0.32
N ASN A 49 14.71 -11.32 -0.12
CA ASN A 49 14.82 -12.54 -0.90
C ASN A 49 14.53 -13.71 0.05
N LEU A 50 13.30 -14.23 -0.01
CA LEU A 50 12.79 -15.16 0.99
C LEU A 50 13.04 -16.64 0.64
N VAL A 51 13.54 -16.96 -0.56
CA VAL A 51 13.78 -18.35 -0.96
C VAL A 51 14.85 -18.97 -0.05
N GLY A 52 14.45 -20.00 0.69
CA GLY A 52 15.31 -20.68 1.66
C GLY A 52 15.60 -19.88 2.93
N GLN A 53 14.81 -18.83 3.22
CA GLN A 53 14.92 -18.00 4.42
C GLN A 53 13.68 -18.15 5.32
N GLU A 54 13.76 -17.61 6.53
CA GLU A 54 12.65 -17.49 7.48
C GLU A 54 12.26 -16.02 7.67
N PHE A 55 10.97 -15.75 7.75
CA PHE A 55 10.42 -14.44 8.11
C PHE A 55 9.46 -14.60 9.29
N THR A 56 9.67 -13.83 10.35
CA THR A 56 8.91 -13.92 11.60
C THR A 56 8.52 -12.53 12.08
N PHE A 57 7.29 -12.40 12.61
CA PHE A 57 6.78 -11.16 13.19
C PHE A 57 5.75 -11.46 14.29
N ASP A 58 5.59 -10.51 15.21
CA ASP A 58 4.52 -10.51 16.21
C ASP A 58 3.34 -9.67 15.72
N VAL A 59 2.12 -10.11 16.03
CA VAL A 59 0.89 -9.41 15.62
C VAL A 59 -0.18 -9.45 16.71
N ASP A 60 -0.86 -8.33 16.91
CA ASP A 60 -2.04 -8.22 17.78
C ASP A 60 -3.28 -7.93 16.93
N VAL A 61 -4.09 -8.96 16.70
CA VAL A 61 -5.39 -8.86 16.00
C VAL A 61 -6.58 -8.84 16.97
N SER A 62 -6.35 -8.68 18.27
CA SER A 62 -7.42 -8.73 19.30
C SER A 62 -8.53 -7.71 19.11
N LYS A 63 -8.25 -6.63 18.36
CA LYS A 63 -9.17 -5.55 18.04
C LYS A 63 -9.59 -5.51 16.57
N LEU A 64 -9.27 -6.56 15.80
CA LEU A 64 -9.67 -6.68 14.40
C LEU A 64 -10.96 -7.52 14.30
N PRO A 65 -12.14 -6.90 14.13
CA PRO A 65 -13.40 -7.62 14.02
C PRO A 65 -13.57 -8.31 12.66
N CYS A 66 -14.57 -9.19 12.57
CA CYS A 66 -14.96 -9.84 11.33
C CYS A 66 -15.19 -8.84 10.18
N GLY A 67 -14.77 -9.23 8.97
CA GLY A 67 -14.93 -8.42 7.76
C GLY A 67 -13.81 -7.39 7.53
N LEU A 68 -12.82 -7.34 8.42
CA LEU A 68 -11.56 -6.63 8.20
C LEU A 68 -10.44 -7.62 7.92
N ASN A 69 -9.35 -7.13 7.32
CA ASN A 69 -8.15 -7.90 7.06
C ASN A 69 -6.93 -7.07 7.52
N GLY A 70 -6.16 -7.63 8.44
CA GLY A 70 -4.82 -7.17 8.77
C GLY A 70 -3.82 -8.00 7.98
N ALA A 71 -3.25 -7.43 6.92
CA ALA A 71 -2.39 -8.17 6.00
C ALA A 71 -0.91 -7.80 6.15
N LEU A 72 -0.05 -8.82 6.08
CA LEU A 72 1.39 -8.72 5.86
C LEU A 72 1.77 -9.68 4.74
N TYR A 73 2.32 -9.12 3.66
CA TYR A 73 2.58 -9.87 2.43
C TYR A 73 3.75 -9.24 1.68
N THR A 74 4.28 -9.97 0.70
CA THR A 74 5.33 -9.48 -0.19
C THR A 74 4.85 -9.48 -1.63
N VAL A 75 5.22 -8.45 -2.38
CA VAL A 75 4.96 -8.30 -3.81
C VAL A 75 6.23 -7.91 -4.55
N GLU A 76 6.36 -8.33 -5.81
CA GLU A 76 7.55 -8.07 -6.63
C GLU A 76 7.58 -6.65 -7.24
N MET A 77 7.51 -5.64 -6.37
CA MET A 77 7.67 -4.23 -6.73
C MET A 77 9.16 -3.87 -6.96
N ALA A 78 9.41 -2.85 -7.80
CA ALA A 78 10.74 -2.27 -7.93
C ALA A 78 11.13 -1.51 -6.66
N SER A 79 12.38 -1.65 -6.20
CA SER A 79 12.86 -1.06 -4.94
C SER A 79 12.78 0.47 -4.89
N ASP A 80 12.83 1.13 -6.04
CA ASP A 80 12.70 2.59 -6.18
C ASP A 80 11.25 3.03 -6.48
N GLY A 81 10.28 2.12 -6.38
CA GLY A 81 8.88 2.37 -6.71
C GLY A 81 8.61 2.62 -8.19
N GLY A 82 9.53 2.21 -9.06
CA GLY A 82 9.46 2.43 -10.51
C GLY A 82 9.83 3.86 -10.91
N MET A 83 10.72 4.51 -10.17
CA MET A 83 11.21 5.85 -10.51
C MET A 83 11.86 5.84 -11.90
N GLY A 84 11.57 6.84 -12.73
CA GLY A 84 12.06 6.90 -14.10
C GLY A 84 11.32 6.00 -15.11
N LYS A 85 10.41 5.11 -14.68
CA LYS A 85 9.46 4.49 -15.61
C LYS A 85 8.41 5.51 -16.02
N GLY A 86 8.31 5.78 -17.32
CA GLY A 86 7.43 6.83 -17.84
C GLY A 86 7.76 8.19 -17.24
N ASN A 87 6.76 8.84 -16.64
CA ASN A 87 6.94 10.13 -15.95
C ASN A 87 6.95 10.01 -14.42
N ASN A 88 7.23 8.83 -13.86
CA ASN A 88 7.31 8.67 -12.40
C ASN A 88 8.55 9.38 -11.84
N LYS A 89 8.34 10.52 -11.18
CA LYS A 89 9.36 11.30 -10.47
C LYS A 89 9.24 11.23 -8.94
N ALA A 90 8.30 10.43 -8.43
CA ALA A 90 8.02 10.33 -7.00
C ALA A 90 8.74 9.14 -6.36
N GLY A 91 8.59 7.95 -6.95
CA GLY A 91 9.24 6.72 -6.52
C GLY A 91 8.84 6.23 -5.11
N ALA A 92 9.67 5.34 -4.56
CA ALA A 92 9.40 4.64 -3.31
C ALA A 92 9.16 5.57 -2.12
N LYS A 93 9.78 6.76 -2.11
CA LYS A 93 9.56 7.80 -1.09
C LYS A 93 8.07 8.14 -0.89
N TYR A 94 7.28 8.02 -1.95
CA TYR A 94 5.84 8.31 -1.95
C TYR A 94 4.99 7.06 -2.21
N GLY A 95 5.53 5.86 -2.02
CA GLY A 95 4.75 4.62 -2.09
C GLY A 95 4.29 4.23 -3.50
N THR A 96 4.97 4.67 -4.57
CA THR A 96 4.57 4.33 -5.94
C THR A 96 4.96 2.92 -6.35
N GLY A 97 4.35 2.43 -7.43
CA GLY A 97 4.76 1.20 -8.10
C GLY A 97 4.08 -0.07 -7.59
N TYR A 98 3.00 0.07 -6.81
CA TYR A 98 2.23 -1.07 -6.32
C TYR A 98 1.74 -1.97 -7.45
N CYS A 99 1.77 -3.27 -7.19
CA CYS A 99 1.23 -4.34 -7.99
C CYS A 99 0.97 -5.54 -7.07
N ASP A 100 0.10 -6.45 -7.48
CA ASP A 100 -0.13 -7.72 -6.80
C ASP A 100 -0.69 -8.77 -7.78
N SER A 101 -1.06 -9.96 -7.27
CA SER A 101 -1.56 -11.06 -8.09
C SER A 101 -2.94 -10.81 -8.71
N GLN A 102 -3.68 -9.85 -8.18
CA GLN A 102 -5.03 -9.50 -8.63
C GLN A 102 -5.02 -8.48 -9.77
N CYS A 103 -3.85 -7.93 -10.12
CA CYS A 103 -3.71 -6.91 -11.15
C CYS A 103 -4.66 -5.71 -10.92
N PRO A 104 -4.57 -5.02 -9.76
CA PRO A 104 -5.59 -4.08 -9.34
C PRO A 104 -5.69 -2.90 -10.31
N HIS A 105 -6.93 -2.58 -10.68
CA HIS A 105 -7.26 -1.49 -11.60
C HIS A 105 -7.60 -0.17 -10.88
N ASP A 106 -7.69 -0.18 -9.55
CA ASP A 106 -7.97 0.99 -8.72
C ASP A 106 -6.73 1.85 -8.43
N ILE A 107 -5.54 1.36 -8.82
CA ILE A 107 -4.29 2.11 -8.70
C ILE A 107 -4.31 3.31 -9.64
N LYS A 108 -4.28 4.51 -9.05
CA LYS A 108 -4.41 5.79 -9.76
C LYS A 108 -3.21 6.13 -10.65
N TRP A 109 -2.04 5.55 -10.37
CA TRP A 109 -0.80 5.79 -11.12
C TRP A 109 -0.05 4.48 -11.38
N ILE A 110 0.10 4.11 -12.65
CA ILE A 110 0.75 2.86 -13.07
C ILE A 110 1.78 3.21 -14.14
N ASN A 111 3.01 2.69 -14.03
CA ASN A 111 4.12 2.93 -14.96
C ASN A 111 4.38 4.43 -15.25
N GLY A 112 4.17 5.30 -14.25
CA GLY A 112 4.39 6.75 -14.38
C GLY A 112 3.34 7.48 -15.21
N ALA A 113 2.18 6.87 -15.45
CA ALA A 113 1.02 7.48 -16.09
C ALA A 113 -0.21 7.44 -15.16
N ALA A 114 -1.08 8.44 -15.28
CA ALA A 114 -2.36 8.43 -14.58
C ALA A 114 -3.27 7.36 -15.20
N ASN A 115 -3.91 6.55 -14.36
CA ASN A 115 -4.87 5.54 -14.79
C ASN A 115 -6.27 6.16 -15.00
N SER A 116 -6.34 7.29 -15.71
CA SER A 116 -7.58 8.08 -15.84
C SER A 116 -8.43 7.71 -17.06
N GLU A 117 -7.85 7.02 -18.05
CA GLU A 117 -8.59 6.57 -19.23
C GLU A 117 -9.68 5.56 -18.81
N GLY A 118 -10.94 5.90 -19.12
CA GLY A 118 -12.08 5.03 -18.80
C GLY A 118 -12.33 4.85 -17.29
N TRP A 119 -11.93 5.81 -16.45
CA TRP A 119 -12.10 5.71 -15.00
C TRP A 119 -13.58 5.62 -14.61
N GLU A 120 -13.96 4.51 -13.98
CA GLU A 120 -15.30 4.28 -13.44
C GLU A 120 -15.29 4.38 -11.90
N PRO A 121 -16.10 5.27 -11.29
CA PRO A 121 -16.23 5.34 -9.83
C PRO A 121 -16.77 4.05 -9.23
N SER A 122 -16.26 3.65 -8.07
CA SER A 122 -16.81 2.48 -7.36
C SER A 122 -18.23 2.78 -6.87
N PRO A 123 -19.20 1.86 -7.03
CA PRO A 123 -20.56 2.04 -6.53
C PRO A 123 -20.63 2.00 -5.00
N ASN A 124 -19.64 1.40 -4.33
CA ASN A 124 -19.66 1.11 -2.90
C ASN A 124 -18.49 1.73 -2.12
N ASP A 125 -17.55 2.40 -2.79
CA ASP A 125 -16.46 3.15 -2.16
C ASP A 125 -16.34 4.54 -2.80
N LYS A 126 -16.69 5.57 -2.02
CA LYS A 126 -16.66 6.97 -2.43
C LYS A 126 -15.28 7.51 -2.83
N ASN A 127 -14.19 6.83 -2.45
CA ASN A 127 -12.82 7.28 -2.67
C ASN A 127 -12.07 6.48 -3.74
N ALA A 128 -12.69 5.40 -4.22
CA ALA A 128 -12.12 4.46 -5.17
C ALA A 128 -12.86 4.46 -6.51
N GLY A 129 -12.28 3.74 -7.45
CA GLY A 129 -12.79 3.52 -8.80
C GLY A 129 -11.81 2.60 -9.51
N SER A 130 -11.98 2.43 -10.82
CA SER A 130 -11.09 1.58 -11.59
C SER A 130 -10.83 2.21 -12.95
N GLY A 131 -9.57 2.20 -13.37
CA GLY A 131 -9.15 2.64 -14.70
C GLY A 131 -8.87 1.46 -15.62
N LYS A 132 -8.51 1.77 -16.86
CA LYS A 132 -8.24 0.77 -17.90
C LYS A 132 -7.03 -0.13 -17.61
N ILE A 133 -6.03 0.37 -16.87
CA ILE A 133 -4.75 -0.32 -16.65
C ILE A 133 -4.79 -1.03 -15.29
N GLY A 134 -4.33 -2.29 -15.24
CA GLY A 134 -4.09 -3.04 -14.01
C GLY A 134 -2.59 -3.20 -13.73
N ALA A 135 -2.22 -3.36 -12.46
CA ALA A 135 -0.82 -3.48 -12.03
C ALA A 135 -0.49 -4.89 -11.50
N CYS A 136 0.07 -5.76 -12.32
CA CYS A 136 0.32 -7.16 -11.96
C CYS A 136 1.76 -7.42 -11.48
N CYS A 137 1.93 -8.25 -10.46
CA CYS A 137 3.20 -8.93 -10.15
C CYS A 137 2.97 -10.18 -9.28
N ALA A 138 4.02 -10.95 -9.01
CA ALA A 138 3.92 -12.06 -8.08
C ALA A 138 3.70 -11.54 -6.65
N GLU A 139 2.94 -12.32 -5.88
CA GLU A 139 2.52 -12.03 -4.52
C GLU A 139 2.70 -13.28 -3.65
N MET A 140 3.12 -13.08 -2.41
CA MET A 140 3.14 -14.09 -1.38
C MET A 140 2.49 -13.51 -0.13
N ASP A 141 1.27 -13.97 0.14
CA ASP A 141 0.51 -13.62 1.33
C ASP A 141 1.03 -14.42 2.53
N ILE A 142 1.93 -13.78 3.29
CA ILE A 142 2.50 -14.39 4.52
C ILE A 142 1.41 -14.46 5.61
N TRP A 143 0.56 -13.43 5.68
CA TRP A 143 -0.50 -13.32 6.67
C TRP A 143 -1.64 -12.45 6.16
N GLU A 144 -2.84 -13.01 6.14
CA GLU A 144 -4.12 -12.30 6.02
C GLU A 144 -5.06 -12.88 7.07
N ALA A 145 -5.57 -12.05 7.98
CA ALA A 145 -6.44 -12.48 9.09
C ALA A 145 -7.39 -11.38 9.55
#